data_AF-A0ABD4TEC3-F1
#
_entry.id   AF-A0ABD4TEC3-F1
#
_cell.length_a   1.000
_cell.length_b   1.000
_cell.length_c   1.000
_cell.angle_alpha   90.00
_cell.angle_beta   90.00
_cell.angle_gamma   90.00
#
_symmetry.space_group_name_H-M   'P 1'
#
loop_
_entity.id
_entity.type
_entity.pdbx_description
1 polymer ?
#
loop_
_entity_poly.entity_id
_entity_poly.type
_entity_poly.pdbx_seq_one_letter_code
_entity_poly.pdbx_strand_id
1 'polypeptide(L)' 'MTMKRKTVSLGLAASAIVIAAAWAALAAGLIPLWAAETAIVIAFPALVLFLGLWWRAPGGEEDIPFIGY' A
#
# COMPACT_ATOMS: atom_id res chain seq x y z
N MET A 1 16.25 -8.22 -10.73
CA MET A 1 15.11 -7.82 -11.57
C MET A 1 14.65 -6.45 -11.11
N THR A 2 15.11 -5.39 -11.77
CA THR A 2 14.84 -4.00 -11.38
C THR A 2 13.40 -3.66 -11.75
N MET A 3 12.43 -3.91 -10.87
CA MET A 3 11.10 -3.33 -11.07
C MET A 3 11.27 -1.82 -11.23
N LYS A 4 10.64 -1.24 -12.25
CA LYS A 4 10.78 0.19 -12.54
C LYS A 4 10.36 0.95 -11.28
N ARG A 5 11.28 1.64 -10.60
CA ARG A 5 11.06 2.35 -9.33
C ARG A 5 9.77 3.19 -9.34
N LYS A 6 9.45 3.76 -10.51
CA LYS A 6 8.19 4.46 -10.81
C LYS A 6 6.94 3.59 -10.56
N THR A 7 6.91 2.34 -11.03
CA THR A 7 5.80 1.41 -10.83
C THR A 7 5.59 1.10 -9.35
N VAL A 8 6.67 0.87 -8.62
CA VAL A 8 6.61 0.61 -7.17
C VAL A 8 6.09 1.83 -6.41
N SER A 9 6.62 3.02 -6.71
CA SER A 9 6.13 4.28 -6.12
C SER A 9 4.66 4.57 -6.46
N LEU A 10 4.22 4.29 -7.69
CA LEU A 10 2.83 4.47 -8.09
C LEU A 10 1.89 3.51 -7.37
N GLY A 11 2.27 2.23 -7.23
CA GLY A 11 1.49 1.25 -6.49
C GLY A 11 1.37 1.61 -5.00
N LEU A 12 2.47 2.07 -4.40
CA LEU A 12 2.49 2.56 -3.01
C LEU A 12 1.56 3.78 -2.83
N ALA A 13 1.66 4.76 -3.73
CA ALA A 13 0.83 5.97 -3.66
C ALA A 13 -0.66 5.64 -3.88
N ALA A 14 -0.99 4.83 -4.88
CA ALA A 14 -2.37 4.47 -5.19
C ALA A 14 -3.05 3.73 -4.03
N SER A 15 -2.37 2.75 -3.43
CA SER A 15 -2.90 2.01 -2.28
C SER A 15 -3.09 2.91 -1.05
N ALA A 16 -2.13 3.79 -0.75
CA ALA A 16 -2.27 4.77 0.33
C ALA A 16 -3.45 5.74 0.10
N ILE A 17 -3.61 6.24 -1.14
CA ILE A 17 -4.69 7.15 -1.51
C ILE A 17 -6.06 6.47 -1.34
N VAL A 18 -6.22 5.21 -1.75
CA VAL A 18 -7.49 4.49 -1.58
C VAL A 18 -7.87 4.38 -0.11
N ILE A 19 -6.92 4.06 0.77
CA ILE A 19 -7.16 3.97 2.22
C ILE A 19 -7.57 5.34 2.77
N ALA A 20 -6.81 6.39 2.46
CA ALA A 20 -7.09 7.73 2.94
C ALA A 20 -8.45 8.25 2.42
N ALA A 21 -8.77 8.00 1.16
CA ALA A 21 -10.03 8.39 0.54
C ALA A 21 -11.22 7.63 1.13
N ALA A 22 -11.10 6.31 1.36
CA ALA A 22 -12.13 5.52 2.01
C ALA A 22 -12.43 6.02 3.42
N TRP A 23 -11.39 6.33 4.19
CA TRP A 23 -11.53 6.87 5.54
C TRP A 23 -12.17 8.27 5.54
N ALA A 24 -11.70 9.17 4.66
CA ALA A 24 -12.26 10.51 4.51
C ALA A 24 -13.73 10.47 4.06
N ALA A 25 -14.07 9.60 3.11
CA ALA A 25 -15.43 9.42 2.63
C ALA A 25 -16.36 8.88 3.73
N LEU A 26 -15.88 7.94 4.54
CA LEU A 26 -16.62 7.44 5.70
C LEU A 26 -16.84 8.55 6.74
N ALA A 27 -15.79 9.30 7.08
CA ALA A 27 -15.86 10.40 8.04
C ALA A 27 -16.80 11.53 7.58
N ALA A 28 -16.88 11.76 6.27
CA ALA A 28 -17.82 12.72 5.66
C ALA A 28 -19.24 12.16 5.48
N GLY A 29 -19.50 10.89 5.84
CA GLY A 29 -20.81 10.26 5.68
C GLY A 29 -21.20 9.97 4.22
N LEU A 30 -20.23 9.93 3.29
CA LEU A 30 -20.46 9.74 1.86
C LEU A 30 -20.63 8.27 1.46
N ILE A 31 -20.09 7.35 2.26
CA ILE A 31 -20.17 5.91 2.02
C ILE A 31 -20.50 5.16 3.33
N PRO A 32 -21.18 3.99 3.25
CA PRO A 32 -21.43 3.15 4.42
C PRO A 32 -20.14 2.44 4.89
N LEU A 33 -20.12 2.03 6.17
CA LEU A 33 -18.97 1.39 6.81
C LEU A 33 -18.43 0.19 6.00
N TRP A 34 -19.30 -0.69 5.53
CA TRP A 34 -18.89 -1.88 4.77
C TRP A 34 -18.13 -1.54 3.48
N ALA A 35 -18.46 -0.42 2.83
CA ALA A 35 -17.79 0.00 1.61
C ALA A 35 -16.38 0.53 1.91
N ALA A 36 -16.23 1.28 3.02
CA ALA A 36 -14.93 1.75 3.49
C ALA A 36 -14.03 0.57 3.89
N GLU A 37 -14.57 -0.38 4.66
CA GLU A 37 -13.85 -1.59 5.08
C GLU A 37 -13.42 -2.44 3.89
N THR A 38 -14.29 -2.66 2.91
CA THR A 38 -13.96 -3.41 1.69
C THR A 38 -12.80 -2.77 0.94
N ALA A 39 -12.83 -1.44 0.77
CA ALA A 39 -11.75 -0.71 0.12
C ALA A 39 -10.42 -0.85 0.88
N ILE A 40 -10.45 -0.75 2.22
CA ILE A 40 -9.26 -0.86 3.06
C ILE A 40 -8.70 -2.29 3.05
N VAL A 41 -9.55 -3.32 3.15
CA VAL A 41 -9.14 -4.74 3.13
C VAL A 41 -8.44 -5.10 1.82
N ILE A 42 -8.83 -4.51 0.70
CA ILE A 42 -8.18 -4.72 -0.60
C ILE A 42 -6.91 -3.89 -0.74
N ALA A 43 -6.96 -2.61 -0.34
CA ALA A 43 -5.85 -1.68 -0.54
C ALA A 43 -4.68 -1.93 0.42
N PHE A 44 -4.93 -2.43 1.64
CA PHE A 44 -3.90 -2.64 2.66
C PHE A 44 -2.87 -3.72 2.27
N PRO A 45 -3.26 -4.92 1.78
CA PRO A 45 -2.29 -5.88 1.25
C PRO A 45 -1.44 -5.30 0.11
N ALA A 46 -2.06 -4.53 -0.79
CA ALA A 46 -1.34 -3.86 -1.86
C ALA A 46 -0.33 -2.83 -1.32
N LEU A 47 -0.72 -2.05 -0.31
CA LEU A 47 0.16 -1.11 0.38
C LEU A 47 1.37 -1.82 0.97
N VAL A 48 1.17 -2.90 1.73
CA VAL A 48 2.24 -3.67 2.36
C VAL A 48 3.19 -4.24 1.31
N LEU A 49 2.66 -4.81 0.22
CA LEU A 49 3.47 -5.35 -0.88
C LEU A 49 4.32 -4.25 -1.52
N PHE A 50 3.72 -3.12 -1.92
CA PHE A 50 4.47 -2.04 -2.56
C PHE A 50 5.43 -1.33 -1.62
N LEU A 51 5.13 -1.26 -0.31
CA LEU A 51 6.03 -0.74 0.70
C LEU A 51 7.27 -1.62 0.85
N GLY A 52 7.09 -2.94 0.94
CA GLY A 52 8.21 -3.89 1.00
C GLY A 52 9.09 -3.82 -0.26
N LEU A 53 8.46 -3.74 -1.44
CA LEU A 53 9.17 -3.57 -2.70
C LEU A 53 9.88 -2.21 -2.81
N TRP A 54 9.30 -1.16 -2.25
CA TRP A 54 9.89 0.18 -2.23
C TRP A 54 11.11 0.23 -1.31
N TRP A 55 11.04 -0.41 -0.15
CA TRP A 55 12.17 -0.56 0.77
C TRP A 55 13.33 -1.36 0.17
N ARG A 56 13.05 -2.34 -0.69
CA ARG A 56 14.08 -3.14 -1.38
C ARG A 56 14.59 -2.51 -2.68
N ALA A 57 14.05 -1.37 -3.09
CA ALA A 57 14.44 -0.69 -4.33
C ALA A 57 15.85 -0.05 -4.31
N PRO A 58 16.40 0.44 -3.17
CA PRO A 58 17.81 0.78 -3.06
C PRO A 58 18.60 -0.54 -2.94
N GLY A 59 19.26 -0.97 -4.01
CA GLY A 59 19.97 -2.24 -4.08
C GLY A 59 21.32 -2.25 -3.35
N GLY A 60 21.34 -2.03 -2.03
CA GLY A 60 22.57 -2.06 -1.26
C GLY A 60 22.32 -2.28 0.22
N GLU A 61 22.97 -3.32 0.74
CA GLU A 61 23.14 -3.70 2.15
C GLU A 61 21.97 -4.48 2.76
N GLU A 62 22.25 -5.78 2.91
CA GLU A 62 21.59 -6.79 3.73
C GLU A 62 20.05 -6.71 3.77
N ASP A 63 19.42 -7.49 2.89
CA ASP A 63 18.03 -7.93 3.03
C ASP A 63 17.85 -8.54 4.43
N ILE A 64 17.46 -7.75 5.42
CA ILE A 64 16.91 -8.28 6.66
C ILE A 64 15.66 -9.10 6.28
N PRO A 65 15.59 -10.39 6.67
CA PRO A 65 14.51 -11.26 6.23
C PRO A 65 13.24 -10.87 6.99
N PHE A 66 12.52 -9.87 6.47
CA PHE A 66 11.27 -9.41 7.07
C PHE A 66 10.13 -10.43 6.91
N ILE A 67 10.31 -11.43 6.04
CA ILE A 67 9.51 -12.66 5.95
C ILE A 67 10.40 -13.81 6.45
N GLY A 68 10.26 -14.17 7.72
CA GLY A 68 11.02 -15.27 8.30
C GLY A 68 11.58 -15.01 9.70
N TYR A 69 10.71 -14.60 10.64
CA TYR A 69 10.73 -15.07 12.02
C TYR A 69 9.30 -15.41 12.42
#